data_AF-A0A7W8E6S1-F1
#
_entry.id   AF-A0A7W8E6S1-F1
#
_cell.length_a   1.000
_cell.length_b   1.000
_cell.length_c   1.000
_cell.angle_alpha   90.00
_cell.angle_beta   90.00
_cell.angle_gamma   90.00
#
_symmetry.space_group_name_H-M   'P 1'
#
loop_
_entity.id
_entity.type
_entity.pdbx_description
1 polymer ?
#
loop_
_entity_poly.entity_id
_entity_poly.type
_entity_poly.pdbx_seq_one_letter_code
_entity_poly.pdbx_strand_id
1 'polypeptide(L)'
;MDQMVGTPVQLRQILRNIVREPVKTLVPPWSWKAAAFAAAVRGAAFFLTNLQAGRGEATKALVVEAVFAFVTGGLIGAISQQLRNAEPLWATAAVVWIGLPGMMLLAQSGVHRLAHTPHLSGGLLLSFLVSAISAAFSWYAMRHGAMLGGSDETTVLHDIEVLPMILLNFLLAGPTVLASFLRRKRLG
;
A
#
# COMPACT_ATOMS: atom_id res chain seq x y z
N MET A 1 35.13 15.13 14.65
CA MET A 1 33.88 14.67 15.29
C MET A 1 32.87 15.77 15.12
N ASP A 2 32.04 15.67 14.07
CA ASP A 2 30.74 16.32 13.99
C ASP A 2 29.96 15.56 12.91
N GLN A 3 29.19 14.57 13.38
CA GLN A 3 28.26 13.85 12.53
C GLN A 3 27.15 14.82 12.15
N MET A 4 27.07 15.16 10.87
CA MET A 4 25.91 15.79 10.26
C MET A 4 24.69 14.88 10.51
N VAL A 5 23.98 15.12 11.62
CA VAL A 5 22.64 14.55 11.85
C VAL A 5 21.76 15.14 10.76
N GLY A 6 21.62 14.41 9.65
CA GLY A 6 20.76 14.82 8.55
C GLY A 6 19.38 15.13 9.11
N THR A 7 18.91 16.36 8.87
CA THR A 7 17.58 16.79 9.30
C THR A 7 16.55 15.74 8.88
N PRO A 8 15.67 15.27 9.79
CA PRO A 8 14.70 14.24 9.47
C PRO A 8 13.83 14.68 8.30
N VAL A 9 13.63 13.77 7.34
CA VAL A 9 12.88 14.08 6.13
C VAL A 9 11.42 14.31 6.50
N GLN A 10 10.98 15.56 6.38
CA GLN A 10 9.63 15.96 6.81
C GLN A 10 8.57 15.49 5.82
N LEU A 11 7.51 14.86 6.33
CA LEU A 11 6.33 14.42 5.57
C LEU A 11 5.78 15.53 4.66
N ARG A 12 5.63 16.76 5.19
CA ARG A 12 5.12 17.92 4.44
C ARG A 12 5.97 18.24 3.21
N GLN A 13 7.29 18.07 3.29
CA GLN A 13 8.18 18.38 2.19
C GLN A 13 8.02 17.34 1.07
N ILE A 14 7.96 16.06 1.43
CA ILE A 14 7.75 14.99 0.45
C ILE A 14 6.40 15.14 -0.25
N LEU A 15 5.32 15.36 0.51
CA LEU A 15 3.98 15.56 -0.07
C LEU A 15 3.94 16.76 -1.02
N ARG A 16 4.61 17.86 -0.67
CA ARG A 16 4.71 19.03 -1.55
C ARG A 16 5.46 18.71 -2.84
N ASN A 17 6.55 17.97 -2.77
CA ASN A 17 7.33 17.57 -3.94
C ASN A 17 6.51 16.68 -4.86
N ILE A 18 5.79 15.70 -4.32
CA ILE A 18 4.90 14.82 -5.10
C ILE A 18 3.83 15.62 -5.84
N VAL A 19 3.23 16.62 -5.19
CA VAL A 19 2.20 17.46 -5.83
C VAL A 19 2.79 18.40 -6.89
N ARG A 20 3.99 18.94 -6.67
CA ARG A 20 4.61 19.90 -7.59
C ARG A 20 5.31 19.27 -8.78
N GLU A 21 5.93 18.10 -8.59
CA GLU A 21 6.75 17.45 -9.62
C GLU A 21 6.43 15.94 -9.74
N PRO A 22 5.15 15.57 -9.95
CA PRO A 22 4.69 14.19 -9.82
C PRO A 22 5.45 13.22 -10.70
N VAL A 23 5.69 13.57 -11.98
CA VAL A 23 6.39 12.70 -12.93
C VAL A 23 7.83 12.42 -12.49
N LYS A 24 8.57 13.46 -12.08
CA LYS A 24 9.96 13.31 -11.63
C LYS A 24 10.05 12.55 -10.32
N THR A 25 9.06 12.69 -9.44
CA THR A 25 9.06 12.02 -8.14
C THR A 25 8.54 10.59 -8.19
N LEU A 26 7.65 10.24 -9.12
CA LEU A 26 6.90 8.97 -9.09
C LEU A 26 7.30 7.97 -10.18
N VAL A 27 7.77 8.45 -11.34
CA VAL A 27 8.19 7.55 -12.43
C VAL A 27 9.53 6.88 -12.12
N PRO A 28 10.59 7.59 -11.66
CA PRO A 28 11.86 6.93 -11.37
C PRO A 28 11.81 5.86 -10.26
N PRO A 29 11.09 6.07 -9.13
CA PRO A 29 10.94 5.04 -8.09
C PRO A 29 9.67 4.19 -8.30
N TRP A 30 9.20 4.01 -9.54
CA TRP A 30 8.01 3.19 -9.79
C TRP A 30 8.18 1.81 -9.15
N SER A 31 7.33 1.50 -8.17
CA SER A 31 7.46 0.28 -7.37
C SER A 31 6.72 -0.86 -8.05
N TRP A 32 7.33 -1.43 -9.10
CA TRP A 32 6.74 -2.53 -9.86
C TRP A 32 6.49 -3.78 -9.00
N LYS A 33 7.27 -3.97 -7.92
CA LYS A 33 7.09 -5.08 -6.97
C LYS A 33 5.87 -4.88 -6.09
N ALA A 34 5.64 -3.65 -5.61
CA ALA A 34 4.40 -3.32 -4.91
C ALA A 34 3.18 -3.40 -5.85
N ALA A 35 3.34 -2.98 -7.11
CA ALA A 35 2.33 -3.15 -8.16
C ALA A 35 1.96 -4.63 -8.36
N ALA A 36 2.96 -5.49 -8.53
CA ALA A 36 2.76 -6.93 -8.71
C ALA A 36 2.13 -7.58 -7.48
N PHE A 37 2.58 -7.22 -6.28
CA PHE A 37 2.01 -7.69 -5.02
C PHE A 37 0.54 -7.28 -4.89
N ALA A 38 0.22 -6.01 -5.13
CA ALA A 38 -1.15 -5.50 -5.07
C ALA A 38 -2.05 -6.21 -6.09
N ALA A 39 -1.57 -6.38 -7.34
CA ALA A 39 -2.28 -7.10 -8.39
C ALA A 39 -2.57 -8.55 -8.02
N ALA A 40 -1.59 -9.26 -7.45
CA ALA A 40 -1.76 -10.65 -7.03
C ALA A 40 -2.79 -10.78 -5.90
N VAL A 41 -2.67 -9.97 -4.84
CA VAL A 41 -3.57 -10.02 -3.69
C VAL A 41 -5.00 -9.64 -4.08
N ARG A 42 -5.17 -8.53 -4.80
CA ARG A 42 -6.49 -8.04 -5.19
C ARG A 42 -7.15 -8.91 -6.27
N GLY A 43 -6.38 -9.34 -7.27
CA GLY A 43 -6.87 -10.27 -8.29
C GLY A 43 -7.35 -11.59 -7.68
N ALA A 44 -6.59 -12.16 -6.73
CA ALA A 44 -7.00 -13.37 -6.01
C ALA A 44 -8.26 -13.14 -5.17
N ALA A 45 -8.34 -12.02 -4.43
CA ALA A 45 -9.52 -11.69 -3.64
C ALA A 45 -10.79 -11.59 -4.51
N PHE A 46 -10.71 -10.90 -5.66
CA PHE A 46 -11.85 -10.74 -6.57
C PHE A 46 -12.22 -12.02 -7.30
N PHE A 47 -11.24 -12.87 -7.63
CA PHE A 47 -11.52 -14.19 -8.17
C PHE A 47 -12.32 -15.03 -7.19
N LEU A 48 -11.83 -15.17 -5.95
CA LEU A 48 -12.43 -16.00 -4.91
C LEU A 48 -13.84 -15.54 -4.54
N THR A 49 -14.08 -14.23 -4.45
CA THR A 49 -15.41 -13.69 -4.12
C THR A 49 -16.42 -13.86 -5.25
N ASN A 50 -15.96 -13.97 -6.51
CA ASN A 50 -16.83 -14.14 -7.68
C ASN A 50 -16.89 -15.59 -8.20
N LEU A 51 -16.18 -16.54 -7.57
CA LEU A 51 -16.19 -17.96 -7.97
C LEU A 51 -17.60 -18.55 -7.99
N GLN A 52 -18.48 -18.13 -7.08
CA GLN A 52 -19.88 -18.59 -7.01
C GLN A 52 -20.71 -18.17 -8.23
N ALA A 53 -20.34 -17.08 -8.91
CA ALA A 53 -20.99 -16.63 -10.15
C ALA A 53 -20.49 -17.37 -11.40
N GLY A 54 -19.53 -18.29 -11.24
CA GLY A 54 -18.94 -19.09 -12.31
C GLY A 54 -17.53 -18.65 -12.71
N ARG A 55 -16.75 -19.59 -13.26
CA ARG A 55 -15.32 -19.39 -13.59
C ARG A 55 -15.08 -18.24 -14.58
N GLY A 56 -16.00 -18.04 -15.54
CA GLY A 56 -15.89 -16.97 -16.53
C GLY A 56 -15.96 -15.58 -15.90
N GLU A 57 -16.98 -15.34 -15.06
CA GLU A 57 -17.15 -14.07 -14.36
C GLU A 57 -16.06 -13.84 -13.31
N ALA A 58 -15.64 -14.89 -12.59
CA ALA A 58 -14.52 -14.81 -11.67
C ALA A 58 -13.19 -14.42 -12.36
N THR A 59 -12.92 -14.98 -13.55
CA THR A 59 -11.72 -14.65 -14.33
C THR A 59 -11.75 -13.22 -14.86
N LYS A 60 -12.91 -12.75 -15.34
CA LYS A 60 -13.08 -11.34 -15.74
C LYS A 60 -12.82 -10.40 -14.57
N ALA A 61 -13.42 -10.68 -13.40
CA ALA A 61 -13.22 -9.91 -12.18
C ALA A 61 -11.73 -9.88 -11.75
N LEU A 62 -11.05 -11.04 -11.80
CA LEU A 62 -9.62 -11.14 -11.54
C LEU A 62 -8.81 -10.20 -12.44
N VAL A 63 -9.00 -10.27 -13.76
CA VAL A 63 -8.18 -9.53 -14.73
C VAL A 63 -8.40 -8.02 -14.59
N VAL A 64 -9.66 -7.59 -14.53
CA VAL A 64 -10.01 -6.17 -14.36
C VAL A 64 -9.36 -5.62 -13.10
N GLU A 65 -9.51 -6.35 -11.99
CA GLU A 65 -8.98 -5.92 -10.70
C GLU A 65 -7.45 -5.95 -10.68
N ALA A 66 -6.83 -7.00 -11.22
CA ALA A 66 -5.37 -7.12 -11.25
C ALA A 66 -4.71 -5.98 -12.04
N VAL A 67 -5.30 -5.58 -13.19
CA VAL A 67 -4.79 -4.44 -13.97
C VAL A 67 -4.95 -3.14 -13.21
N PHE A 68 -6.14 -2.90 -12.63
CA PHE A 68 -6.39 -1.71 -11.82
C PHE A 68 -5.44 -1.64 -10.61
N ALA A 69 -5.26 -2.76 -9.91
CA ALA A 69 -4.40 -2.90 -8.76
C ALA A 69 -2.91 -2.79 -9.11
N PHE A 70 -2.49 -3.22 -10.30
CA PHE A 70 -1.11 -3.04 -10.76
C PHE A 70 -0.80 -1.55 -10.92
N VAL A 71 -1.66 -0.80 -11.61
CA VAL A 71 -1.47 0.64 -11.83
C VAL A 71 -1.54 1.41 -10.51
N THR A 72 -2.60 1.20 -9.73
CA THR A 72 -2.79 1.91 -8.45
C THR A 72 -1.77 1.48 -7.40
N GLY A 73 -1.41 0.19 -7.35
CA GLY A 73 -0.41 -0.36 -6.45
C GLY A 73 0.99 0.14 -6.75
N GLY A 74 1.36 0.31 -8.02
CA GLY A 74 2.64 0.92 -8.40
C GLY A 74 2.74 2.39 -7.99
N LEU A 75 1.66 3.16 -8.19
CA LEU A 75 1.57 4.55 -7.75
C LEU A 75 1.64 4.67 -6.21
N ILE A 76 0.82 3.91 -5.49
CA ILE A 76 0.83 3.89 -4.03
C ILE A 76 2.19 3.43 -3.51
N GLY A 77 2.79 2.43 -4.14
CA GLY A 77 4.11 1.91 -3.80
C GLY A 77 5.21 2.96 -3.99
N ALA A 78 5.19 3.70 -5.10
CA ALA A 78 6.15 4.78 -5.36
C ALA A 78 6.04 5.92 -4.34
N ILE A 79 4.81 6.31 -3.97
CA ILE A 79 4.57 7.31 -2.91
C ILE A 79 5.04 6.75 -1.55
N SER A 80 4.67 5.52 -1.23
CA SER A 80 5.03 4.85 0.02
C SER A 80 6.55 4.70 0.17
N GLN A 81 7.25 4.40 -0.92
CA GLN A 81 8.71 4.29 -0.95
C GLN A 81 9.39 5.62 -0.62
N GLN A 82 8.85 6.75 -1.08
CA GLN A 82 9.37 8.08 -0.69
C GLN A 82 9.04 8.40 0.78
N LEU A 83 7.86 7.99 1.22
CA LEU A 83 7.40 8.15 2.59
C LEU A 83 8.04 7.18 3.60
N ARG A 84 8.85 6.20 3.15
CA ARG A 84 9.39 5.14 4.02
C ARG A 84 10.21 5.68 5.19
N ASN A 85 10.93 6.77 5.01
CA ASN A 85 11.75 7.40 6.04
C ASN A 85 11.18 8.74 6.56
N ALA A 86 9.90 9.03 6.25
CA ALA A 86 9.29 10.31 6.57
C ALA A 86 8.82 10.40 8.03
N GLU A 87 9.01 11.58 8.62
CA GLU A 87 8.55 11.91 9.97
C GLU A 87 7.43 12.97 9.97
N PRO A 88 6.50 12.93 10.95
CA PRO A 88 6.41 11.96 12.06
C PRO A 88 5.73 10.64 11.65
N LEU A 89 6.17 9.53 12.26
CA LEU A 89 5.77 8.16 11.87
C LEU A 89 4.26 7.91 11.84
N TRP A 90 3.53 8.42 12.84
CA TRP A 90 2.08 8.21 12.94
C TRP A 90 1.33 8.90 11.80
N ALA A 91 1.77 10.10 11.40
CA ALA A 91 1.14 10.86 10.32
C ALA A 91 1.46 10.22 8.98
N THR A 92 2.71 9.79 8.78
CA THR A 92 3.12 9.03 7.61
C THR A 92 2.32 7.74 7.47
N ALA A 93 2.16 6.97 8.55
CA ALA A 93 1.35 5.76 8.57
C ALA A 93 -0.12 6.07 8.22
N ALA A 94 -0.72 7.12 8.79
CA ALA A 94 -2.08 7.52 8.47
C ALA A 94 -2.26 7.88 6.98
N VAL A 95 -1.28 8.59 6.38
CA VAL A 95 -1.29 8.89 4.95
C VAL A 95 -1.22 7.61 4.12
N VAL A 96 -0.32 6.69 4.44
CA VAL A 96 -0.13 5.45 3.66
C VAL A 96 -1.31 4.49 3.82
N TRP A 97 -1.82 4.30 5.04
CA TRP A 97 -2.84 3.29 5.34
C TRP A 97 -4.25 3.75 4.99
N ILE A 98 -4.51 5.06 5.10
CA ILE A 98 -5.86 5.62 4.97
C ILE A 98 -5.88 6.65 3.86
N GLY A 99 -4.94 7.59 3.85
CA GLY A 99 -4.90 8.68 2.87
C GLY A 99 -4.83 8.20 1.42
N LEU A 100 -3.81 7.40 1.07
CA LEU A 100 -3.62 6.92 -0.31
C LEU A 100 -4.75 5.99 -0.76
N PRO A 101 -5.13 4.94 0.01
CA PRO A 101 -6.25 4.07 -0.37
C PRO A 101 -7.57 4.83 -0.39
N GLY A 102 -7.76 5.81 0.49
CA GLY A 102 -8.95 6.66 0.55
C GLY A 102 -9.10 7.53 -0.69
N MET A 103 -8.01 8.14 -1.18
CA MET A 103 -8.03 8.87 -2.44
C MET A 103 -8.39 7.97 -3.63
N MET A 104 -7.84 6.74 -3.66
CA MET A 104 -8.18 5.78 -4.71
C MET A 104 -9.64 5.31 -4.62
N LEU A 105 -10.17 5.15 -3.41
CA LEU A 105 -11.57 4.82 -3.19
C LEU A 105 -12.51 5.91 -3.71
N LEU A 106 -12.15 7.18 -3.52
CA LEU A 106 -12.90 8.32 -4.06
C LEU A 106 -12.90 8.31 -5.59
N ALA A 107 -11.73 8.06 -6.21
CA ALA A 107 -11.61 7.94 -7.67
C ALA A 107 -12.44 6.75 -8.20
N GLN A 108 -12.32 5.58 -7.58
CA GLN A 108 -13.07 4.38 -7.91
C GLN A 108 -14.58 4.62 -7.78
N SER A 109 -15.02 5.28 -6.71
CA SER A 109 -16.42 5.66 -6.50
C SER A 109 -16.94 6.59 -7.60
N GLY A 110 -16.13 7.58 -8.02
CA GLY A 110 -16.47 8.50 -9.10
C GLY A 110 -16.70 7.77 -10.43
N VAL A 111 -15.78 6.88 -10.81
CA VAL A 111 -15.89 6.06 -12.02
C VAL A 111 -17.16 5.20 -12.00
N HIS A 112 -17.44 4.51 -10.90
CA HIS A 112 -18.62 3.65 -10.80
C HIS A 112 -19.95 4.41 -10.75
N ARG A 113 -19.97 5.63 -10.20
CA ARG A 113 -21.16 6.49 -10.24
C ARG A 113 -21.48 6.93 -11.67
N LEU A 114 -20.46 7.30 -12.45
CA LEU A 114 -20.61 7.65 -13.87
C LEU A 114 -21.03 6.42 -14.70
N ALA A 115 -20.62 5.22 -14.30
CA ALA A 115 -20.95 3.97 -14.97
C ALA A 115 -22.26 3.31 -14.49
N HIS A 116 -23.03 3.95 -13.59
CA HIS A 116 -24.30 3.44 -13.04
C HIS A 116 -24.26 1.99 -12.53
N THR A 117 -23.17 1.58 -11.87
CA THR A 117 -23.01 0.18 -11.43
C THR A 117 -23.89 -0.13 -10.20
N PRO A 118 -24.77 -1.16 -10.24
CA PRO A 118 -25.58 -1.57 -9.08
C PRO A 118 -24.74 -2.26 -7.98
N HIS A 119 -25.20 -2.22 -6.72
CA HIS A 119 -24.59 -2.88 -5.53
C HIS A 119 -23.13 -2.47 -5.21
N LEU A 120 -22.81 -1.20 -5.42
CA LEU A 120 -21.45 -0.67 -5.36
C LEU A 120 -20.77 -0.69 -3.98
N SER A 121 -21.52 -0.52 -2.89
CA SER A 121 -20.96 -0.23 -1.55
C SER A 121 -20.13 -1.38 -0.96
N GLY A 122 -20.55 -2.64 -1.14
CA GLY A 122 -19.84 -3.81 -0.62
C GLY A 122 -18.49 -4.04 -1.29
N GLY A 123 -18.44 -3.92 -2.63
CA GLY A 123 -17.20 -4.06 -3.40
C GLY A 123 -16.20 -2.93 -3.12
N LEU A 124 -16.70 -1.70 -2.93
CA LEU A 124 -15.86 -0.56 -2.55
C LEU A 124 -15.21 -0.73 -1.17
N LEU A 125 -15.97 -1.17 -0.17
CA LEU A 125 -15.42 -1.39 1.17
C LEU A 125 -14.34 -2.48 1.17
N LEU A 126 -14.60 -3.60 0.49
CA LEU A 126 -13.62 -4.68 0.38
C LEU A 126 -12.35 -4.22 -0.36
N SER A 127 -12.51 -3.52 -1.48
CA SER A 127 -11.42 -2.93 -2.25
C SER A 127 -10.55 -2.00 -1.39
N PHE A 128 -11.19 -1.13 -0.59
CA PHE A 128 -10.49 -0.23 0.32
C PHE A 128 -9.69 -1.00 1.38
N LEU A 129 -10.30 -1.98 2.05
CA LEU A 129 -9.65 -2.74 3.11
C LEU A 129 -8.44 -3.51 2.58
N VAL A 130 -8.60 -4.21 1.46
CA VAL A 130 -7.50 -4.95 0.82
C VAL A 130 -6.39 -3.98 0.41
N SER A 131 -6.75 -2.85 -0.20
CA SER A 131 -5.77 -1.83 -0.61
C SER A 131 -5.03 -1.21 0.58
N ALA A 132 -5.71 -0.93 1.68
CA ALA A 132 -5.12 -0.40 2.90
C ALA A 132 -4.12 -1.38 3.53
N ILE A 133 -4.49 -2.66 3.62
CA ILE A 133 -3.60 -3.71 4.14
C ILE A 133 -2.40 -3.91 3.21
N SER A 134 -2.62 -3.97 1.90
CA SER A 134 -1.54 -4.11 0.92
C SER A 134 -0.58 -2.92 0.93
N ALA A 135 -1.09 -1.70 1.06
CA ALA A 135 -0.28 -0.48 1.18
C ALA A 135 0.51 -0.46 2.49
N ALA A 136 -0.14 -0.83 3.60
CA ALA A 136 0.50 -0.92 4.91
C ALA A 136 1.67 -1.92 4.91
N PHE A 137 1.44 -3.12 4.37
CA PHE A 137 2.47 -4.14 4.24
C PHE A 137 3.60 -3.70 3.31
N SER A 138 3.28 -3.17 2.13
CA SER A 138 4.29 -2.71 1.16
C SER A 138 5.18 -1.62 1.76
N TRP A 139 4.59 -0.64 2.45
CA TRP A 139 5.34 0.39 3.16
C TRP A 139 6.19 -0.19 4.29
N TYR A 140 5.65 -1.13 5.07
CA TYR A 140 6.40 -1.82 6.11
C TYR A 140 7.61 -2.56 5.52
N ALA A 141 7.43 -3.31 4.43
CA ALA A 141 8.53 -4.00 3.73
C ALA A 141 9.59 -3.02 3.21
N MET A 142 9.18 -1.91 2.60
CA MET A 142 10.08 -0.85 2.11
C MET A 142 10.89 -0.21 3.25
N ARG A 143 10.29 -0.04 4.43
CA ARG A 143 11.00 0.44 5.62
C ARG A 143 12.07 -0.53 6.12
N HIS A 144 11.92 -1.82 5.83
CA HIS A 144 12.87 -2.86 6.20
C HIS A 144 13.79 -3.26 5.04
N GLY A 145 13.86 -2.43 3.99
CA GLY A 145 14.80 -2.64 2.89
C GLY A 145 14.37 -3.70 1.88
N ALA A 146 13.08 -4.01 1.76
CA ALA A 146 12.53 -4.92 0.75
C ALA A 146 11.51 -4.23 -0.16
N MET A 147 11.22 -4.79 -1.33
CA MET A 147 10.25 -4.26 -2.30
C MET A 147 10.57 -2.85 -2.82
N LEU A 148 11.84 -2.45 -2.78
CA LEU A 148 12.30 -1.17 -3.31
C LEU A 148 12.46 -1.25 -4.83
N GLY A 149 12.16 -0.15 -5.53
CA GLY A 149 12.38 0.04 -6.96
C GLY A 149 13.15 1.31 -7.30
N GLY A 150 13.54 1.49 -8.57
CA GLY A 150 14.30 2.65 -9.02
C GLY A 150 15.75 2.65 -8.53
N SER A 151 16.27 3.79 -8.08
CA SER A 151 17.67 3.91 -7.64
C SER A 151 18.00 3.10 -6.37
N ASP A 152 16.98 2.79 -5.56
CA ASP A 152 17.13 2.01 -4.32
C ASP A 152 16.73 0.55 -4.52
N GLU A 153 16.64 0.07 -5.77
CA GLU A 153 16.08 -1.24 -6.10
C GLU A 153 16.86 -2.41 -5.48
N THR A 154 16.12 -3.29 -4.83
CA THR A 154 16.62 -4.58 -4.34
C THR A 154 16.47 -5.67 -5.41
N THR A 155 17.15 -6.80 -5.30
CA THR A 155 16.88 -7.92 -6.21
C THR A 155 15.63 -8.68 -5.78
N VAL A 156 14.95 -9.33 -6.74
CA VAL A 156 13.77 -10.18 -6.42
C VAL A 156 14.17 -11.33 -5.49
N LEU A 157 15.34 -11.92 -5.70
CA LEU A 157 15.86 -12.99 -4.85
C LEU A 157 16.06 -12.52 -3.41
N HIS A 158 16.68 -11.35 -3.23
CA HIS A 158 16.83 -10.75 -1.91
C HIS A 158 15.47 -10.55 -1.22
N ASP A 159 14.51 -9.99 -1.94
CA ASP A 159 13.16 -9.77 -1.40
C ASP A 159 12.50 -11.11 -1.00
N ILE A 160 12.63 -12.17 -1.81
CA ILE A 160 12.09 -13.51 -1.48
C ILE A 160 12.71 -14.08 -0.19
N GLU A 161 14.01 -13.84 0.04
CA GLU A 161 14.71 -14.32 1.24
C GLU A 161 14.25 -13.59 2.51
N VAL A 162 14.02 -12.27 2.44
CA VAL A 162 13.72 -11.45 3.63
C VAL A 162 12.22 -11.26 3.90
N LEU A 163 11.38 -11.31 2.85
CA LEU A 163 9.94 -11.07 2.95
C LEU A 163 9.20 -11.99 3.93
N PRO A 164 9.51 -13.30 4.06
CA PRO A 164 8.84 -14.17 5.02
C PRO A 164 8.98 -13.67 6.46
N MET A 165 10.18 -13.22 6.84
CA MET A 165 10.45 -12.68 8.18
C MET A 165 9.76 -11.32 8.38
N ILE A 166 9.81 -10.45 7.36
CA ILE A 166 9.13 -9.15 7.38
C ILE A 166 7.62 -9.33 7.53
N LEU A 167 7.02 -10.29 6.82
CA LEU A 167 5.60 -10.62 6.91
C LEU A 167 5.22 -11.12 8.31
N LEU A 168 6.02 -12.02 8.88
CA LEU A 168 5.79 -12.50 10.24
C LEU A 168 5.84 -11.34 11.25
N ASN A 169 6.86 -10.48 11.15
CA ASN A 169 6.99 -9.31 12.01
C ASN A 169 5.82 -8.33 11.84
N PHE A 170 5.35 -8.10 10.61
CA PHE A 170 4.17 -7.28 10.34
C PHE A 170 2.91 -7.85 11.00
N LEU A 171 2.68 -9.15 10.88
CA LEU A 171 1.53 -9.82 11.51
C LEU A 171 1.61 -9.80 13.04
N LEU A 172 2.80 -9.90 13.62
CA LEU A 172 3.01 -9.84 15.07
C LEU A 172 3.00 -8.40 15.63
N ALA A 173 3.30 -7.39 14.82
CA ALA A 173 3.28 -5.99 15.22
C ALA A 173 1.87 -5.51 15.62
N GLY A 174 0.82 -6.00 14.95
CA GLY A 174 -0.57 -5.64 15.27
C GLY A 174 -1.00 -6.06 16.70
N PRO A 175 -0.92 -7.35 17.04
CA PRO A 175 -1.25 -7.87 18.37
C PRO A 175 -0.40 -7.24 19.48
N THR A 176 0.89 -6.99 19.24
CA THR A 176 1.79 -6.40 20.25
C THR A 176 1.45 -4.94 20.55
N VAL A 177 1.14 -4.14 19.51
CA VAL A 177 0.65 -2.77 19.69
C VAL A 177 -0.68 -2.78 20.44
N LEU A 178 -1.64 -3.62 20.05
CA LEU A 178 -2.94 -3.71 20.70
C LEU A 178 -2.83 -4.15 22.18
N ALA A 179 -1.99 -5.15 22.46
CA ALA A 179 -1.70 -5.60 23.82
C ALA A 179 -1.06 -4.50 24.66
N SER A 180 -0.15 -3.70 24.09
CA SER A 180 0.48 -2.57 24.80
C SER A 180 -0.54 -1.48 25.16
N PHE A 181 -1.48 -1.16 24.26
CA PHE A 181 -2.56 -0.21 24.53
C PHE A 181 -3.52 -0.73 25.61
N LEU A 182 -3.90 -2.00 25.56
CA LEU A 182 -4.75 -2.64 26.58
C LEU A 182 -4.08 -2.68 27.96
N ARG A 183 -2.75 -2.93 28.00
CA ARG A 183 -1.97 -2.93 29.25
C ARG A 183 -1.86 -1.53 29.85
N ARG A 184 -1.75 -0.49 29.02
CA ARG A 184 -1.69 0.92 29.44
C ARG A 184 -3.02 1.41 30.02
N LYS A 185 -4.15 0.96 29.46
CA LYS A 185 -5.51 1.28 29.96
C LYS A 185 -5.88 0.56 31.27
N ARG A 186 -5.14 -0.49 31.65
CA ARG A 186 -5.38 -1.26 32.88
C ARG A 186 -4.59 -0.75 34.10
N LEU A 187 -3.65 0.17 33.88
CA LEU A 187 -2.74 0.71 34.90
C LEU A 187 -2.93 2.21 35.15
N GLY A 188 -3.93 2.83 34.53
CA GLY A 188 -4.36 4.21 34.77
C GLY A 188 -5.86 4.25 35.01
#